data_AF-A0A353MBC0-F1
#
_entry.id   AF-A0A353MBC0-F1
#
_cell.length_a   1.000
_cell.length_b   1.000
_cell.length_c   1.000
_cell.angle_alpha   90.00
_cell.angle_beta   90.00
_cell.angle_gamma   90.00
#
_symmetry.space_group_name_H-M   'P 1'
#
loop_
_entity.id
_entity.type
_entity.pdbx_description
1 polymer ?
#
loop_
_entity_poly.entity_id
_entity_poly.type
_entity_poly.pdbx_seq_one_letter_code
_entity_poly.pdbx_strand_id
1 'polypeptide(L)'
;MLIQGGFRHVKESVTADEFLKFLADEAPDGHYFVAQPPPGILMTAAIDWRVIVSDSASIDALATALWSGYESMVKPLEDEGMGRSPDIFVQIKNLKGECDEFTLGRDFDKRDGFVHRVRESAAVLSPKDKELALRREIETTTGSDYWQKIRQTGERRLDSSGPGHGKAVFPGPEPT
;
A
#
# COMPACT_ATOMS: atom_id res chain seq x y z
N MET A 1 -2.65 -12.20 -1.64
CA MET A 1 -2.27 -12.18 -0.22
C MET A 1 -2.51 -10.78 0.30
N LEU A 2 -2.89 -10.66 1.56
CA LEU A 2 -3.10 -9.37 2.21
C LEU A 2 -1.92 -9.12 3.15
N ILE A 3 -1.25 -7.98 2.99
CA ILE A 3 -0.21 -7.49 3.89
C ILE A 3 -0.68 -6.14 4.41
N GLN A 4 -0.75 -5.96 5.71
CA GLN A 4 -1.26 -4.74 6.32
C GLN A 4 -0.39 -4.32 7.49
N GLY A 5 -0.49 -3.06 7.88
CA GLY A 5 0.35 -2.56 8.95
C GLY A 5 -0.05 -1.19 9.43
N GLY A 6 0.71 -0.72 10.40
CA GLY A 6 0.52 0.58 11.01
C GLY A 6 1.79 1.06 11.69
N PHE A 7 1.90 2.38 11.83
CA PHE A 7 3.03 3.00 12.50
C PHE A 7 2.82 2.97 14.01
N ARG A 8 3.91 2.74 14.75
CA ARG A 8 3.90 2.88 16.20
C ARG A 8 5.08 3.73 16.63
N HIS A 9 4.83 4.53 17.66
CA HIS A 9 5.83 5.43 18.24
C HIS A 9 6.42 6.43 17.21
N VAL A 10 5.68 6.71 16.14
CA VAL A 10 5.98 7.73 15.13
C VAL A 10 5.23 9.01 15.49
N LYS A 11 5.93 10.15 15.64
CA LYS A 11 5.29 11.47 15.67
C LYS A 11 4.80 11.79 14.26
N GLU A 12 3.69 12.52 14.14
CA GLU A 12 2.84 12.81 12.95
C GLU A 12 3.52 13.28 11.64
N SER A 13 4.85 13.18 11.52
CA SER A 13 5.68 13.59 10.39
C SER A 13 5.58 12.70 9.15
N VAL A 14 5.24 11.42 9.30
CA VAL A 14 5.01 10.52 8.15
C VAL A 14 3.57 10.07 8.15
N THR A 15 2.88 10.32 7.04
CA THR A 15 1.51 9.85 6.84
C THR A 15 1.50 8.48 6.16
N ALA A 16 0.46 7.68 6.44
CA ALA A 16 0.26 6.40 5.76
C ALA A 16 0.06 6.55 4.25
N ASP A 17 -0.49 7.68 3.80
CA ASP A 17 -0.62 8.01 2.38
C ASP A 17 0.75 8.20 1.70
N GLU A 18 1.65 8.99 2.29
CA GLU A 18 3.01 9.21 1.76
C GLU A 18 3.82 7.91 1.74
N PHE A 19 3.75 7.13 2.82
CA PHE A 19 4.43 5.85 2.88
C PHE A 19 3.90 4.86 1.85
N LEU A 20 2.58 4.79 1.66
CA LEU A 20 2.00 3.92 0.63
C LEU A 20 2.34 4.36 -0.78
N LYS A 21 2.44 5.66 -1.05
CA LYS A 21 2.92 6.17 -2.35
C LYS A 21 4.35 5.70 -2.60
N PHE A 22 5.22 5.82 -1.61
CA PHE A 22 6.59 5.29 -1.69
C PHE A 22 6.58 3.78 -1.98
N LEU A 23 5.80 2.98 -1.25
CA LEU A 23 5.70 1.55 -1.50
C LEU A 23 5.17 1.23 -2.89
N ALA A 24 4.20 2.00 -3.38
CA ALA A 24 3.58 1.79 -4.68
C ALA A 24 4.53 2.15 -5.84
N ASP A 25 5.45 3.09 -5.64
CA ASP A 25 6.49 3.42 -6.61
C ASP A 25 7.60 2.36 -6.63
N GLU A 26 8.00 1.81 -5.46
CA GLU A 26 9.05 0.79 -5.34
C GLU A 26 8.58 -0.64 -5.68
N ALA A 27 7.29 -0.94 -5.45
CA ALA A 27 6.67 -2.25 -5.69
C ALA A 27 5.32 -2.10 -6.42
N PRO A 28 5.30 -1.77 -7.71
CA PRO A 28 4.06 -1.41 -8.42
C PRO A 28 3.04 -2.55 -8.56
N ASP A 29 3.45 -3.81 -8.41
CA ASP A 29 2.60 -5.00 -8.62
C ASP A 29 1.65 -5.31 -7.43
N GLY A 30 1.13 -4.28 -6.77
CA GLY A 30 0.24 -4.38 -5.62
C GLY A 30 -0.96 -3.42 -5.68
N HIS A 31 -2.02 -3.76 -4.95
CA HIS A 31 -3.15 -2.87 -4.72
C HIS A 31 -3.03 -2.22 -3.35
N TYR A 32 -2.78 -0.92 -3.32
CA TYR A 32 -2.45 -0.14 -2.12
C TYR A 32 -3.68 0.59 -1.59
N PHE A 33 -3.95 0.48 -0.29
CA PHE A 33 -5.08 1.14 0.36
C PHE A 33 -4.68 1.74 1.71
N VAL A 34 -5.14 2.97 1.95
CA VAL A 34 -5.00 3.66 3.23
C VAL A 34 -6.33 3.61 4.00
N ALA A 35 -6.26 3.50 5.33
CA ALA A 35 -7.43 3.56 6.18
C ALA A 35 -7.98 5.00 6.23
N GLN A 36 -9.25 5.14 5.90
CA GLN A 36 -10.03 6.38 6.01
C GLN A 36 -11.42 6.06 6.52
N PRO A 37 -11.58 5.87 7.83
CA PRO A 37 -12.87 5.56 8.41
C PRO A 37 -13.89 6.67 8.14
N PRO A 38 -15.16 6.31 7.88
CA PRO A 38 -16.26 7.25 7.87
C PRO A 38 -16.35 8.09 9.16
N PRO A 39 -16.84 9.34 9.07
CA PRO A 39 -17.08 10.17 10.24
C PRO A 39 -17.93 9.44 11.30
N GLY A 40 -17.52 9.52 12.57
CA GLY A 40 -18.22 8.89 13.69
C GLY A 40 -17.72 7.48 14.06
N ILE A 41 -16.81 6.89 13.28
CA ILE A 41 -16.09 5.67 13.68
C ILE A 41 -14.82 6.06 14.42
N LEU A 42 -14.73 5.67 15.69
CA LEU A 42 -13.48 5.78 16.46
C LEU A 42 -12.47 4.76 15.93
N MET A 43 -11.32 5.23 15.44
CA MET A 43 -10.19 4.34 15.10
C MET A 43 -9.66 3.69 16.37
N THR A 44 -10.05 2.44 16.60
CA THR A 44 -9.41 1.55 17.58
C THR A 44 -8.42 0.58 16.92
N ALA A 45 -8.36 0.55 15.59
CA ALA A 45 -7.51 -0.36 14.84
C ALA A 45 -6.10 0.23 14.65
N ALA A 46 -5.07 -0.53 15.03
CA ALA A 46 -3.65 -0.20 14.82
C ALA A 46 -3.17 -0.44 13.37
N ILE A 47 -4.09 -0.44 12.40
CA ILE A 47 -3.81 -0.70 10.99
C ILE A 47 -4.14 0.57 10.21
N ASP A 48 -3.10 1.21 9.69
CA ASP A 48 -3.20 2.45 8.92
C ASP A 48 -3.28 2.17 7.42
N TRP A 49 -2.78 1.01 6.99
CA TRP A 49 -2.64 0.67 5.58
C TRP A 49 -2.74 -0.82 5.30
N ARG A 50 -3.05 -1.15 4.04
CA ARG A 50 -2.97 -2.52 3.51
C ARG A 50 -2.59 -2.56 2.03
N VAL A 51 -1.98 -3.67 1.65
CA VAL A 51 -1.54 -3.98 0.30
C VAL A 51 -2.00 -5.39 -0.05
N ILE A 52 -2.62 -5.54 -1.22
CA ILE A 52 -3.01 -6.84 -1.77
C ILE A 52 -2.10 -7.18 -2.94
N VAL A 53 -1.39 -8.30 -2.85
CA VAL A 53 -0.41 -8.77 -3.86
C VAL A 53 -0.74 -10.17 -4.38
N SER A 54 -0.44 -10.45 -5.65
CA SER A 54 -0.85 -11.68 -6.35
C SER A 54 0.12 -12.85 -6.20
N ASP A 55 1.41 -12.59 -6.16
CA ASP A 55 2.47 -13.60 -6.31
C ASP A 55 3.65 -13.37 -5.37
N SER A 56 4.56 -14.35 -5.35
CA SER A 56 5.74 -14.34 -4.48
C SER A 56 6.77 -13.28 -4.87
N ALA A 57 6.88 -12.91 -6.15
CA ALA A 57 7.83 -11.89 -6.59
C ALA A 57 7.40 -10.51 -6.08
N SER A 58 6.11 -10.22 -6.17
CA SER A 58 5.47 -9.01 -5.63
C SER A 58 5.64 -8.92 -4.11
N ILE A 59 5.59 -10.06 -3.41
CA ILE A 59 5.81 -10.11 -1.96
C ILE A 59 7.25 -9.77 -1.59
N ASP A 60 8.23 -10.33 -2.30
CA ASP A 60 9.64 -10.04 -2.06
C ASP A 60 9.98 -8.56 -2.37
N ALA A 61 9.39 -8.03 -3.45
CA ALA A 61 9.51 -6.62 -3.81
C ALA A 61 8.91 -5.72 -2.73
N LEU A 62 7.69 -6.02 -2.26
CA LEU A 62 7.04 -5.27 -1.19
C LEU A 62 7.81 -5.38 0.14
N ALA A 63 8.36 -6.54 0.48
CA ALA A 63 9.18 -6.71 1.68
C ALA A 63 10.45 -5.85 1.61
N THR A 64 11.09 -5.80 0.45
CA THR A 64 12.22 -4.90 0.20
C THR A 64 11.79 -3.44 0.34
N ALA A 65 10.67 -3.05 -0.27
CA ALA A 65 10.16 -1.68 -0.21
C ALA A 65 9.80 -1.27 1.23
N LEU A 66 9.19 -2.17 2.01
CA LEU A 66 8.89 -1.94 3.44
C LEU A 66 10.16 -1.67 4.24
N TRP A 67 11.23 -2.46 4.00
CA TRP A 67 12.53 -2.21 4.64
C TRP A 67 13.10 -0.85 4.27
N SER A 68 13.16 -0.53 2.97
CA SER A 68 13.68 0.75 2.48
C SER A 68 12.87 1.94 3.01
N GLY A 69 11.54 1.81 3.05
CA GLY A 69 10.66 2.84 3.59
C GLY A 69 10.84 3.01 5.10
N TYR A 70 11.04 1.91 5.84
CA TYR A 70 11.40 1.99 7.25
C TYR A 70 12.71 2.76 7.45
N GLU A 71 13.78 2.41 6.73
CA GLU A 71 15.08 3.07 6.90
C GLU A 71 15.08 4.54 6.52
N SER A 72 14.36 4.92 5.46
CA SER A 72 14.38 6.28 4.91
C SER A 72 13.34 7.21 5.52
N MET A 73 12.17 6.70 5.93
CA MET A 73 11.04 7.53 6.39
C MET A 73 10.76 7.37 7.88
N VAL A 74 10.89 6.17 8.44
CA VAL A 74 10.42 5.88 9.82
C VAL A 74 11.55 5.92 10.83
N LYS A 75 12.64 5.19 10.59
CA LYS A 75 13.81 5.11 11.46
C LYS A 75 14.41 6.49 11.82
N PRO A 76 14.51 7.47 10.90
CA PRO A 76 15.05 8.79 11.22
C PRO A 76 14.19 9.61 12.19
N LEU A 77 12.95 9.18 12.46
CA LEU A 77 12.04 9.84 13.40
C LEU A 77 12.28 9.42 14.86
N GLU A 78 13.36 8.69 15.11
CA GLU A 78 13.78 8.32 16.47
C GLU A 78 13.97 9.57 17.32
N ASP A 79 13.13 9.68 18.35
CA ASP A 79 13.20 10.76 19.33
C ASP A 79 13.84 10.23 20.61
N GLU A 80 15.02 10.77 20.93
CA GLU A 80 15.77 10.47 22.16
C GLU A 80 14.92 10.67 23.43
N GLY A 81 13.84 11.47 23.38
CA GLY A 81 12.96 11.75 24.50
C GLY A 81 11.83 10.74 24.78
N MET A 82 11.51 9.82 23.85
CA MET A 82 10.35 8.90 24.00
C MET A 82 10.70 7.52 24.56
N GLY A 83 11.99 7.17 24.66
CA GLY A 83 12.45 5.88 25.19
C GLY A 83 11.96 4.65 24.41
N ARG A 84 11.40 4.84 23.20
CA ARG A 84 10.96 3.81 22.26
C ARG A 84 11.27 4.26 20.84
N SER A 85 12.01 3.44 20.11
CA SER A 85 12.31 3.67 18.71
C SER A 85 11.05 3.49 17.85
N PRO A 86 10.86 4.29 16.80
CA PRO A 86 9.75 4.16 15.88
C PRO A 86 9.81 2.80 15.17
N ASP A 87 8.65 2.15 15.06
CA ASP A 87 8.54 0.83 14.43
C ASP A 87 7.30 0.72 13.54
N ILE A 88 7.34 -0.25 12.62
CA ILE A 88 6.22 -0.57 11.74
C ILE A 88 5.70 -1.94 12.13
N PHE A 89 4.45 -1.99 12.58
CA PHE A 89 3.74 -3.25 12.74
C PHE A 89 3.34 -3.78 11.36
N VAL A 90 3.64 -5.05 11.08
CA VAL A 90 3.30 -5.72 9.83
C VAL A 90 2.57 -7.02 10.15
N GLN A 91 1.44 -7.22 9.48
CA GLN A 91 0.64 -8.43 9.54
C GLN A 91 0.43 -8.98 8.13
N ILE A 92 0.81 -10.24 7.92
CA ILE A 92 0.53 -10.99 6.71
C ILE A 92 -0.67 -11.88 6.99
N LYS A 93 -1.69 -11.79 6.16
CA LYS A 93 -2.95 -12.50 6.34
C LYS A 93 -3.31 -13.29 5.09
N ASN A 94 -3.72 -14.55 5.29
CA ASN A 94 -4.35 -15.33 4.25
C ASN A 94 -5.86 -15.11 4.20
N LEU A 95 -6.47 -15.63 3.14
CA LEU A 95 -7.89 -15.43 2.85
C LEU A 95 -8.80 -16.26 3.77
N LYS A 96 -8.24 -17.14 4.62
CA LYS A 96 -8.96 -17.88 5.65
C LYS A 96 -8.93 -17.18 7.01
N GLY A 97 -8.19 -16.09 7.13
CA GLY A 97 -8.05 -15.35 8.38
C GLY A 97 -6.84 -15.73 9.22
N GLU A 98 -6.07 -16.74 8.81
CA GLU A 98 -4.80 -17.05 9.45
C GLU A 98 -3.82 -15.90 9.17
N CYS A 99 -3.10 -15.49 10.19
CA CYS A 99 -2.21 -14.36 10.11
C CYS A 99 -0.92 -14.62 10.86
N ASP A 100 0.07 -13.84 10.46
CA ASP A 100 1.39 -13.84 11.04
C ASP A 100 1.84 -12.39 11.19
N GLU A 101 2.44 -12.08 12.32
CA GLU A 101 2.64 -10.71 12.79
C GLU A 101 4.08 -10.52 13.23
N PHE A 102 4.64 -9.36 12.90
CA PHE A 102 5.96 -8.97 13.32
C PHE A 102 6.15 -7.46 13.22
N THR A 103 7.20 -6.96 13.85
CA THR A 103 7.46 -5.53 14.04
C THR A 103 8.81 -5.15 13.43
N LEU A 104 8.78 -4.41 12.32
CA LEU A 104 9.97 -3.92 11.63
C LEU A 104 10.59 -2.75 12.41
N GLY A 105 11.89 -2.86 12.70
CA GLY A 105 12.61 -1.96 13.60
C GLY A 105 12.77 -2.48 15.03
N ARG A 106 12.06 -3.57 15.38
CA ARG A 106 12.17 -4.23 16.69
C ARG A 106 12.59 -5.69 16.58
N ASP A 107 11.89 -6.46 15.74
CA ASP A 107 12.10 -7.91 15.62
C ASP A 107 13.23 -8.25 14.63
N PHE A 108 13.66 -7.27 13.83
CA PHE A 108 14.69 -7.43 12.82
C PHE A 108 15.68 -6.27 12.85
N ASP A 109 16.96 -6.62 12.85
CA ASP A 109 18.10 -5.71 12.75
C ASP A 109 18.64 -5.59 11.32
N LYS A 110 18.28 -6.54 10.44
CA LYS A 110 18.79 -6.66 9.07
C LYS A 110 17.69 -6.93 8.05
N ARG A 111 17.85 -6.33 6.87
CA ARG A 111 16.96 -6.49 5.71
C ARG A 111 16.71 -7.94 5.35
N ASP A 112 17.77 -8.71 5.20
CA ASP A 112 17.66 -10.10 4.72
C ASP A 112 16.85 -10.96 5.69
N GLY A 113 16.99 -10.73 6.99
CA GLY A 113 16.19 -11.41 8.01
C GLY A 113 14.70 -11.09 7.90
N PHE A 114 14.37 -9.81 7.70
CA PHE A 114 12.99 -9.36 7.48
C PHE A 114 12.38 -9.93 6.20
N VAL A 115 13.08 -9.80 5.06
CA VAL A 115 12.60 -10.29 3.76
C VAL A 115 12.42 -11.82 3.80
N HIS A 116 13.35 -12.53 4.42
CA HIS A 116 13.23 -13.98 4.61
C HIS A 116 11.98 -14.34 5.41
N ARG A 117 11.71 -13.66 6.55
CA ARG A 117 10.54 -13.94 7.38
C ARG A 117 9.22 -13.69 6.63
N VAL A 118 9.15 -12.59 5.87
CA VAL A 118 7.99 -12.27 5.02
C VAL A 118 7.74 -13.39 4.01
N ARG A 119 8.79 -13.87 3.34
CA ARG A 119 8.71 -14.95 2.35
C ARG A 119 8.25 -16.27 2.98
N GLU A 120 8.80 -16.64 4.13
CA GLU A 120 8.38 -17.86 4.84
C GLU A 120 6.90 -17.79 5.24
N SER A 121 6.50 -16.66 5.82
CA SER A 121 5.11 -16.41 6.19
C SER A 121 4.17 -16.55 4.99
N ALA A 122 4.52 -15.90 3.87
CA ALA A 122 3.78 -15.96 2.62
C ALA A 122 3.69 -17.37 2.00
N ALA A 123 4.74 -18.17 2.16
CA ALA A 123 4.76 -19.55 1.68
C ALA A 123 3.81 -20.44 2.50
N VAL A 124 3.83 -20.30 3.82
CA VAL A 124 2.93 -21.04 4.73
C VAL A 124 1.48 -20.61 4.54
N LEU A 125 1.24 -19.32 4.35
CA LEU A 125 -0.08 -18.71 4.25
C LEU A 125 -0.69 -18.74 2.84
N SER A 126 0.02 -19.26 1.83
CA SER A 126 -0.46 -19.33 0.45
C SER A 126 -1.68 -20.25 0.29
N PRO A 127 -2.86 -19.74 -0.10
CA PRO A 127 -4.01 -20.60 -0.40
C PRO A 127 -3.79 -21.36 -1.72
N LYS A 128 -4.47 -22.50 -1.87
CA LYS A 128 -4.46 -23.30 -3.12
C LYS A 128 -5.28 -22.64 -4.25
N ASP A 129 -6.35 -21.93 -3.90
CA ASP A 129 -7.23 -21.21 -4.84
C ASP A 129 -6.98 -19.69 -4.76
N LYS A 130 -5.87 -19.23 -5.35
CA LYS A 130 -5.38 -17.86 -5.15
C LYS A 130 -6.18 -16.79 -5.88
N GLU A 131 -6.55 -17.03 -7.14
CA GLU A 131 -6.98 -15.94 -8.03
C GLU A 131 -8.38 -15.41 -7.72
N LEU A 132 -9.39 -16.29 -7.62
CA LEU A 132 -10.76 -15.87 -7.34
C LEU A 132 -10.88 -15.20 -5.97
N ALA A 133 -10.19 -15.75 -4.97
CA ALA A 133 -10.24 -15.24 -3.62
C ALA A 133 -9.49 -13.89 -3.51
N LEU A 134 -8.38 -13.71 -4.25
CA LEU A 134 -7.70 -12.42 -4.37
C LEU A 134 -8.60 -11.35 -5.00
N ARG A 135 -9.26 -11.68 -6.11
CA ARG A 135 -10.19 -10.76 -6.80
C ARG A 135 -11.30 -10.29 -5.86
N ARG A 136 -11.93 -11.21 -5.13
CA ARG A 136 -12.96 -10.88 -4.14
C ARG A 136 -12.45 -9.95 -3.04
N GLU A 137 -11.23 -10.17 -2.55
CA GLU A 137 -10.64 -9.31 -1.52
C GLU A 137 -10.39 -7.88 -2.06
N ILE A 138 -9.91 -7.76 -3.31
CA ILE A 138 -9.71 -6.47 -3.98
C ILE A 138 -11.05 -5.76 -4.18
N GLU A 139 -12.07 -6.46 -4.68
CA GLU A 139 -13.41 -5.93 -4.90
C GLU A 139 -14.05 -5.48 -3.58
N THR A 140 -13.96 -6.31 -2.54
CA THR A 140 -14.51 -6.01 -1.20
C THR A 140 -13.82 -4.81 -0.58
N THR A 141 -12.49 -4.74 -0.66
CA THR A 141 -11.72 -3.61 -0.12
C THR A 141 -12.00 -2.33 -0.91
N THR A 142 -12.10 -2.41 -2.24
CA THR A 142 -12.39 -1.25 -3.10
C THR A 142 -13.82 -0.73 -2.92
N GLY A 143 -14.78 -1.62 -2.66
CA GLY A 143 -16.17 -1.25 -2.39
C GLY A 143 -16.44 -0.77 -0.96
N SER A 144 -15.45 -0.81 -0.07
CA SER A 144 -15.57 -0.36 1.31
C SER A 144 -15.47 1.16 1.40
N ASP A 145 -16.28 1.76 2.27
CA ASP A 145 -16.21 3.16 2.67
C ASP A 145 -15.06 3.47 3.65
N TYR A 146 -14.33 2.44 4.09
CA TYR A 146 -13.23 2.54 5.03
C TYR A 146 -11.86 2.63 4.35
N TRP A 147 -11.71 2.07 3.15
CA TRP A 147 -10.41 1.94 2.49
C TRP A 147 -10.34 2.82 1.25
N GLN A 148 -9.41 3.78 1.24
CA GLN A 148 -9.13 4.56 0.05
C GLN A 148 -7.97 3.94 -0.73
N LYS A 149 -8.20 3.59 -2.00
CA LYS A 149 -7.13 3.12 -2.90
C LYS A 149 -6.16 4.26 -3.21
N ILE A 150 -4.86 4.00 -3.06
CA ILE A 150 -3.79 4.91 -3.47
C ILE A 150 -3.58 4.78 -4.98
N ARG A 151 -3.50 5.92 -5.66
CA ARG A 151 -3.17 5.99 -7.09
C ARG A 151 -1.66 5.90 -7.26
N GLN A 152 -1.22 5.04 -8.15
CA GLN A 152 0.18 4.96 -8.54
C GLN A 152 0.54 6.15 -9.44
N THR A 153 1.77 6.65 -9.32
CA THR A 153 2.26 7.85 -10.01
C THR A 153 2.25 7.73 -11.56
N GLY A 154 1.95 6.53 -12.10
CA GLY A 154 1.82 6.24 -13.54
C GLY A 154 0.40 6.12 -14.11
N GLU A 155 -0.67 6.14 -13.30
CA GLU A 155 -2.05 6.07 -13.80
C GLU A 155 -2.46 7.42 -14.43
N ARG A 156 -2.11 7.62 -15.72
CA ARG A 156 -2.66 8.74 -16.51
C ARG A 156 -4.18 8.59 -16.55
N ARG A 157 -4.87 9.68 -16.19
CA ARG A 157 -6.27 9.95 -16.51
C ARG A 157 -6.60 9.56 -17.94
N LEU A 158 -7.25 8.40 -18.13
CA LEU A 158 -8.10 8.18 -19.30
C LEU A 158 -9.51 8.64 -18.91
N ASP A 159 -9.63 9.96 -18.73
CA ASP A 159 -10.92 10.63 -18.65
C ASP A 159 -11.42 10.73 -20.08
N SER A 160 -12.32 9.81 -20.43
CA SER A 160 -13.11 9.79 -21.65
C SER A 160 -13.87 11.11 -21.89
N SER A 161 -13.72 11.63 -23.10
CA SER A 161 -14.79 12.16 -23.95
C SER A 161 -15.64 13.34 -23.43
N GLY A 162 -15.26 14.56 -23.82
CA GLY A 162 -16.23 15.64 -24.02
C GLY A 162 -16.79 15.62 -25.45
N PRO A 163 -18.10 15.78 -25.69
CA PRO A 163 -18.63 15.90 -27.05
C PRO A 163 -18.50 17.36 -27.50
N GLY A 164 -17.41 17.69 -28.18
CA GLY A 164 -17.20 18.99 -28.81
C GLY A 164 -17.46 18.91 -30.31
N HIS A 165 -18.72 19.03 -30.73
CA HIS A 165 -19.04 19.38 -32.11
C HIS A 165 -18.44 20.75 -32.45
N GLY A 166 -17.40 20.78 -33.27
CA GLY A 166 -16.86 21.99 -33.87
C GLY A 166 -16.59 21.74 -35.35
N LYS A 167 -17.53 22.16 -36.20
CA LYS A 167 -17.40 22.14 -37.66
C LYS A 167 -16.12 22.89 -38.08
N ALA A 168 -15.33 22.26 -38.94
CA ALA A 168 -14.29 22.94 -39.71
C ALA A 168 -14.92 23.99 -40.63
N VAL A 169 -14.45 25.23 -40.54
CA VAL A 169 -14.68 26.28 -41.55
C VAL A 169 -13.31 26.83 -41.91
N PHE A 170 -12.83 26.49 -43.11
CA PHE A 170 -11.66 27.08 -43.73
C PHE A 170 -12.08 28.41 -44.40
N PRO A 171 -11.45 29.55 -44.09
CA PRO A 171 -11.51 30.70 -44.99
C PRO A 171 -10.48 30.55 -46.11
N GLY A 172 -10.96 30.49 -47.35
CA GLY A 172 -10.13 30.55 -48.55
C GLY A 172 -9.58 31.96 -48.80
N PRO A 173 -8.53 32.10 -49.62
CA PRO A 173 -7.91 33.39 -49.91
C PRO A 173 -8.76 34.22 -50.88
N GLU A 174 -9.04 35.48 -50.53
CA GLU A 174 -9.56 36.46 -51.48
C GLU A 174 -8.41 37.07 -52.32
N PRO A 175 -8.58 37.21 -53.64
CA PRO A 175 -7.63 37.87 -54.51
C PRO A 175 -7.98 39.35 -54.70
N THR A 176 -6.99 40.24 -54.58
CA THR A 176 -6.77 41.34 -55.53
C THR A 176 -5.37 41.94 -55.34
#